data_AF-A0A8T4XBH1-F1
#
_entry.id   AF-A0A8T4XBH1-F1
#
_cell.length_a   1.000
_cell.length_b   1.000
_cell.length_c   1.000
_cell.angle_alpha   90.00
_cell.angle_beta   90.00
_cell.angle_gamma   90.00
#
_symmetry.space_group_name_H-M   'P 1'
#
loop_
_entity.id
_entity.type
_entity.pdbx_description
1 polymer ?
#
loop_
_entity_poly.entity_id
_entity_poly.type
_entity_poly.pdbx_seq_one_letter_code
_entity_poly.pdbx_strand_id
1 'polypeptide(L)'
;MGEKEETRFFTLSVTVGQELNVARIMAGRIEANNIPVKAILVPENLKGYVIIEADGPHIIDQASANVRHVKSRVQGALSLSDIEKYIVVKSIIDELDINDIVEVISGPFKGMRAKVTDIDRSKEEVTIELLEASFTLPVTVHADYVRLVSKGS
;
A
#
# COMPACT_ATOMS: atom_id res chain seq x y z
N MET A 1 -14.09 -29.73 -16.13
CA MET A 1 -14.34 -28.28 -16.17
C MET A 1 -14.28 -27.85 -14.72
N GLY A 2 -13.11 -27.40 -14.25
CA GLY A 2 -12.93 -27.05 -12.84
C GLY A 2 -13.69 -25.76 -12.56
N GLU A 3 -14.59 -25.78 -11.58
CA GLU A 3 -15.17 -24.56 -11.04
C GLU A 3 -14.01 -23.65 -10.62
N LYS A 4 -14.00 -22.41 -11.10
CA LYS A 4 -13.13 -21.38 -10.52
C LYS A 4 -13.61 -21.22 -9.09
N GLU A 5 -12.90 -21.80 -8.12
CA GLU A 5 -13.14 -21.50 -6.72
C GLU A 5 -13.03 -19.98 -6.55
N GLU A 6 -14.15 -19.32 -6.28
CA GLU A 6 -14.16 -17.90 -5.94
C GLU A 6 -13.34 -17.75 -4.67
N THR A 7 -12.09 -17.31 -4.80
CA THR A 7 -11.25 -17.11 -3.63
C THR A 7 -11.86 -16.03 -2.75
N ARG A 8 -11.93 -16.31 -1.45
CA ARG A 8 -12.58 -15.43 -0.46
C ARG A 8 -11.53 -14.76 0.39
N PHE A 9 -11.77 -13.48 0.66
CA PHE A 9 -10.95 -12.72 1.59
C PHE A 9 -11.67 -12.65 2.93
N PHE A 10 -10.90 -12.65 4.01
CA PHE A 10 -11.45 -12.61 5.36
C PHE A 10 -10.61 -11.67 6.22
N THR A 11 -11.22 -11.14 7.27
CA THR A 11 -10.57 -10.15 8.13
C THR A 11 -10.32 -10.73 9.51
N LEU A 12 -9.09 -10.59 10.00
CA LEU A 12 -8.69 -10.95 11.36
C LEU A 12 -8.46 -9.67 12.17
N SER A 13 -9.19 -9.51 13.28
CA SER A 13 -8.98 -8.41 14.22
C SER A 13 -7.79 -8.67 15.12
N VAL A 14 -6.92 -7.67 15.24
CA VAL A 14 -5.69 -7.73 16.02
C VAL A 14 -5.56 -6.52 16.96
N THR A 15 -4.58 -6.56 17.86
CA THR A 15 -4.15 -5.37 18.59
C THR A 15 -3.60 -4.34 17.60
N VAL A 16 -4.04 -3.08 17.70
CA VAL A 16 -3.54 -1.98 16.86
C VAL A 16 -2.03 -1.84 17.04
N GLY A 17 -1.29 -1.74 15.92
CA GLY A 17 0.17 -1.66 15.91
C GLY A 17 0.87 -3.03 15.99
N GLN A 18 0.13 -4.14 15.99
CA GLN A 18 0.68 -5.51 15.96
C GLN A 18 0.37 -6.25 14.67
N GLU A 19 -0.22 -5.59 13.67
CA GLU A 19 -0.70 -6.20 12.41
C GLU A 19 0.42 -6.95 11.69
N LEU A 20 1.56 -6.27 11.46
CA LEU A 20 2.73 -6.86 10.79
C LEU A 20 3.36 -7.99 11.60
N ASN A 21 3.42 -7.85 12.93
CA ASN A 21 4.00 -8.85 13.81
C ASN A 21 3.15 -10.13 13.82
N VAL A 22 1.83 -9.99 13.94
CA VAL A 22 0.87 -11.10 13.84
C VAL A 22 0.98 -11.79 12.49
N ALA A 23 1.00 -11.02 11.39
CA ALA A 23 1.15 -11.56 10.04
C ALA A 23 2.43 -12.40 9.88
N ARG A 24 3.57 -11.93 10.41
CA ARG A 24 4.85 -12.67 10.37
C ARG A 24 4.80 -13.98 11.16
N ILE A 25 4.23 -13.96 12.37
CA ILE A 25 4.07 -15.16 13.19
C ILE A 25 3.16 -16.17 12.49
N MET A 26 2.05 -15.69 11.92
CA MET A 26 1.13 -16.53 11.15
C MET A 26 1.80 -17.12 9.92
N ALA A 27 2.56 -16.33 9.15
CA ALA A 27 3.27 -16.81 7.97
C ALA A 27 4.22 -17.98 8.30
N GLY A 28 5.07 -17.83 9.32
CA GLY A 28 5.97 -18.92 9.74
C GLY A 28 5.23 -20.18 10.19
N ARG A 29 4.05 -20.03 10.81
CA ARG A 29 3.21 -21.17 11.17
C ARG A 29 2.56 -21.84 9.96
N ILE A 30 2.04 -21.04 9.03
CA ILE A 30 1.39 -21.51 7.80
C ILE A 30 2.36 -22.39 7.02
N GLU A 31 3.59 -21.92 6.86
CA GLU A 31 4.67 -22.68 6.22
C GLU A 31 5.00 -23.96 7.01
N ALA A 32 5.22 -23.85 8.32
CA ALA A 32 5.60 -25.00 9.15
C ALA A 32 4.54 -26.12 9.21
N ASN A 33 3.26 -25.78 9.05
CA ASN A 33 2.14 -26.72 9.19
C ASN A 33 1.40 -26.99 7.87
N ASN A 34 1.91 -26.48 6.74
CA ASN A 34 1.27 -26.56 5.42
C ASN A 34 -0.23 -26.16 5.46
N ILE A 35 -0.54 -25.06 6.13
CA ILE A 35 -1.92 -24.57 6.23
C ILE A 35 -2.27 -23.91 4.89
N PRO A 36 -3.43 -24.22 4.26
CA PRO A 36 -3.78 -23.72 2.93
C PRO A 36 -4.26 -22.24 2.93
N VAL A 37 -3.45 -21.34 3.50
CA VAL A 37 -3.63 -19.88 3.35
C VAL A 37 -2.90 -19.44 2.08
N LYS A 38 -3.58 -18.68 1.22
CA LYS A 38 -3.06 -18.23 -0.07
C LYS A 38 -2.22 -16.96 0.06
N ALA A 39 -2.70 -15.98 0.85
CA ALA A 39 -2.00 -14.72 1.07
C ALA A 39 -2.40 -14.06 2.40
N ILE A 40 -1.53 -13.20 2.91
CA ILE A 40 -1.79 -12.30 4.03
C ILE A 40 -1.45 -10.87 3.58
N LEU A 41 -2.42 -9.97 3.70
CA LEU A 41 -2.29 -8.55 3.38
C LEU A 41 -2.37 -7.73 4.67
N VAL A 42 -1.40 -6.84 4.85
CA VAL A 42 -1.33 -5.89 5.98
C VAL A 42 -1.32 -4.46 5.41
N PRO A 43 -2.48 -3.84 5.17
CA PRO A 43 -2.53 -2.50 4.61
C PRO A 43 -2.10 -1.44 5.64
N GLU A 44 -1.28 -0.48 5.24
CA GLU A 44 -0.82 0.58 6.15
C GLU A 44 -1.96 1.49 6.64
N ASN A 45 -2.96 1.68 5.79
CA ASN A 45 -4.16 2.48 6.03
C ASN A 45 -5.29 1.72 6.75
N LEU A 46 -5.08 0.44 7.13
CA LEU A 46 -6.05 -0.37 7.88
C LEU A 46 -5.49 -0.76 9.25
N LYS A 47 -5.84 0.01 10.28
CA LYS A 47 -5.38 -0.25 11.65
C LYS A 47 -6.23 -1.29 12.36
N GLY A 48 -5.58 -2.19 13.10
CA GLY A 48 -6.20 -3.21 13.95
C GLY A 48 -6.75 -4.42 13.20
N TYR A 49 -6.44 -4.57 11.92
CA TYR A 49 -6.90 -5.69 11.10
C TYR A 49 -5.84 -6.21 10.15
N VAL A 50 -5.95 -7.49 9.82
CA VAL A 50 -5.18 -8.18 8.79
C VAL A 50 -6.16 -8.85 7.83
N ILE A 51 -5.91 -8.76 6.52
CA ILE A 51 -6.74 -9.41 5.50
C ILE A 51 -6.05 -10.71 5.08
N ILE A 52 -6.80 -11.80 4.99
CA ILE A 52 -6.26 -13.13 4.70
C ILE A 52 -7.07 -13.76 3.58
N GLU A 53 -6.38 -14.30 2.59
CA GLU A 53 -6.95 -15.01 1.45
C GLU A 53 -6.93 -16.52 1.72
N ALA A 54 -8.10 -17.17 1.68
CA ALA A 54 -8.24 -18.61 1.91
C ALA A 54 -9.56 -19.14 1.32
N ASP A 55 -9.68 -20.47 1.21
CA ASP A 55 -10.91 -21.11 0.70
C ASP A 55 -12.04 -21.14 1.72
N GLY A 56 -11.71 -20.99 3.01
CA GLY A 56 -12.70 -20.98 4.07
C GLY A 56 -12.19 -20.41 5.39
N PRO A 57 -13.12 -19.99 6.26
CA PRO A 57 -12.79 -19.36 7.54
C PRO A 57 -12.05 -20.29 8.51
N HIS A 58 -12.31 -21.60 8.44
CA HIS A 58 -11.69 -22.61 9.30
C HIS A 58 -10.16 -22.67 9.13
N ILE A 59 -9.65 -22.37 7.94
CA ILE A 59 -8.22 -22.30 7.64
C ILE A 59 -7.56 -21.17 8.43
N ILE A 60 -8.25 -20.03 8.53
CA ILE A 60 -7.78 -18.85 9.26
C ILE A 60 -7.82 -19.10 10.76
N ASP A 61 -8.87 -19.76 11.24
CA ASP A 61 -9.01 -20.14 12.65
C ASP A 61 -7.84 -21.08 13.04
N GLN A 62 -7.45 -22.02 12.17
CA GLN A 62 -6.26 -22.85 12.36
C GLN A 62 -4.95 -22.06 12.33
N ALA A 63 -4.79 -21.14 11.37
CA ALA A 63 -3.57 -20.33 11.23
C ALA A 63 -3.36 -19.34 12.40
N SER A 64 -4.46 -18.82 12.94
CA SER A 64 -4.45 -17.76 13.97
C SER A 64 -4.53 -18.27 15.41
N ALA A 65 -4.79 -19.57 15.61
CA ALA A 65 -4.96 -20.18 16.93
C ALA A 65 -3.77 -19.89 17.87
N ASN A 66 -3.99 -19.43 19.10
CA ASN A 66 -2.91 -19.14 20.07
C ASN A 66 -1.86 -18.11 19.60
N VAL A 67 -2.11 -17.36 18.53
CA VAL A 67 -1.23 -16.26 18.13
C VAL A 67 -1.53 -15.05 19.03
N ARG A 68 -0.52 -14.59 19.77
CA ARG A 68 -0.65 -13.43 20.65
C ARG A 68 -1.07 -12.20 19.82
N HIS A 69 -1.90 -11.34 20.41
CA HIS A 69 -2.47 -10.13 19.78
C HIS A 69 -3.54 -10.36 18.71
N VAL A 70 -3.87 -11.61 18.37
CA VAL A 70 -5.12 -11.93 17.68
C VAL A 70 -6.28 -11.81 18.65
N LYS A 71 -7.36 -11.14 18.23
CA LYS A 71 -8.59 -10.98 19.01
C LYS A 71 -9.66 -11.94 18.53
N SER A 72 -10.08 -11.80 17.28
CA SER A 72 -11.13 -12.62 16.67
C SER A 72 -11.15 -12.43 15.15
N ARG A 73 -11.72 -13.39 14.44
CA ARG A 73 -12.07 -13.22 13.02
C ARG A 73 -13.37 -12.43 12.90
N VAL A 74 -13.42 -11.49 11.97
CA VAL A 74 -14.64 -10.76 11.62
C VAL A 74 -15.56 -11.70 10.83
N GLN A 75 -16.86 -11.63 11.10
CA GLN A 75 -17.84 -12.44 10.37
C GLN A 75 -18.03 -11.91 8.95
N GLY A 76 -18.24 -12.81 8.01
CA GLY A 76 -18.37 -12.50 6.59
C GLY A 76 -17.07 -12.65 5.80
N ALA A 77 -17.22 -12.75 4.49
CA ALA A 77 -16.12 -12.70 3.53
C ALA A 77 -16.13 -11.33 2.83
N LEU A 78 -14.95 -10.86 2.45
CA LEU A 78 -14.75 -9.68 1.61
C LEU A 78 -14.62 -10.12 0.14
N SER A 79 -15.12 -9.29 -0.76
CA SER A 79 -14.88 -9.40 -2.19
C SER A 79 -13.55 -8.74 -2.57
N LEU A 80 -13.07 -8.99 -3.79
CA LEU A 80 -11.89 -8.31 -4.32
C LEU A 80 -12.09 -6.77 -4.34
N SER A 81 -13.28 -6.31 -4.73
CA SER A 81 -13.60 -4.88 -4.77
C SER A 81 -13.56 -4.22 -3.39
N ASP A 82 -13.86 -4.96 -2.31
CA ASP A 82 -13.75 -4.42 -0.95
C ASP A 82 -12.30 -4.16 -0.52
N ILE A 83 -11.35 -4.94 -1.09
CA ILE A 83 -9.93 -4.88 -0.75
C ILE A 83 -9.10 -4.03 -1.71
N GLU A 84 -9.60 -3.72 -2.92
CA GLU A 84 -8.89 -2.90 -3.92
C GLU A 84 -8.36 -1.59 -3.34
N LYS A 85 -9.16 -0.88 -2.51
CA LYS A 85 -8.76 0.37 -1.85
C LYS A 85 -7.58 0.24 -0.88
N TYR A 86 -7.22 -0.98 -0.49
CA TYR A 86 -6.10 -1.31 0.39
C TYR A 86 -4.88 -1.83 -0.37
N ILE A 87 -5.07 -2.30 -1.61
CA ILE A 87 -4.00 -2.80 -2.49
C ILE A 87 -3.45 -1.66 -3.35
N VAL A 88 -4.29 -0.71 -3.75
CA VAL A 88 -3.89 0.45 -4.53
C VAL A 88 -3.11 1.41 -3.63
N VAL A 89 -1.81 1.19 -3.52
CA VAL A 89 -0.85 2.25 -3.21
C VAL A 89 -0.86 3.14 -4.44
N LYS A 90 -1.61 4.24 -4.40
CA LYS A 90 -1.51 5.24 -5.46
C LYS A 90 -0.09 5.80 -5.39
N SER A 91 0.78 5.42 -6.33
CA SER A 91 2.10 6.04 -6.38
C SER A 91 1.89 7.52 -6.73
N ILE A 92 2.54 8.41 -5.98
CA ILE A 92 2.45 9.86 -6.22
C ILE A 92 2.83 10.15 -7.67
N ILE A 93 3.76 9.37 -8.24
CA ILE A 93 4.20 9.50 -9.63
C ILE A 93 3.08 9.20 -10.66
N ASP A 94 2.10 8.37 -10.31
CA ASP A 94 0.96 8.08 -11.17
C ASP A 94 -0.05 9.24 -11.21
N GLU A 95 -0.02 10.10 -10.18
CA GLU A 95 -0.84 11.32 -10.12
C GLU A 95 -0.13 12.54 -10.72
N LEU A 96 1.11 12.40 -11.20
CA LEU A 96 1.89 13.50 -11.78
C LEU A 96 1.94 13.41 -13.32
N ASP A 97 1.83 14.57 -13.95
CA ASP A 97 1.97 14.77 -15.39
C ASP A 97 3.01 15.86 -15.69
N ILE A 98 3.57 15.82 -16.91
CA ILE A 98 4.46 16.88 -17.38
C ILE A 98 3.69 18.20 -17.40
N ASN A 99 4.34 19.29 -16.98
CA ASN A 99 3.79 20.62 -16.75
C ASN A 99 2.93 20.79 -15.48
N ASP A 100 2.74 19.74 -14.67
CA ASP A 100 2.13 19.90 -13.35
C ASP A 100 2.94 20.86 -12.48
N ILE A 101 2.23 21.69 -11.69
CA ILE A 101 2.85 22.51 -10.66
C ILE A 101 2.83 21.71 -9.37
N VAL A 102 4.01 21.50 -8.81
CA VAL A 102 4.23 20.77 -7.58
C VAL A 102 4.91 21.64 -6.53
N GLU A 103 4.74 21.29 -5.26
CA GLU A 103 5.50 21.85 -4.14
C GLU A 103 6.47 20.79 -3.64
N VAL A 104 7.72 21.16 -3.43
CA VAL A 104 8.71 20.27 -2.82
C VAL A 104 8.44 20.21 -1.32
N ILE A 105 8.16 19.04 -0.77
CA ILE A 105 7.82 18.85 0.65
C ILE A 105 8.99 18.35 1.51
N SER A 106 10.08 17.92 0.87
CA SER A 106 11.27 17.32 1.50
C SER A 106 12.57 17.73 0.81
N GLY A 107 13.71 17.60 1.52
CA GLY A 107 15.03 17.92 0.98
C GLY A 107 15.39 19.42 1.00
N PRO A 108 16.50 19.81 0.34
CA PRO A 108 17.05 21.17 0.42
C PRO A 108 16.15 22.23 -0.21
N PHE A 109 15.21 21.83 -1.07
CA PHE A 109 14.32 22.73 -1.80
C PHE A 109 12.90 22.77 -1.21
N LYS A 110 12.71 22.23 0.00
CA LYS A 110 11.42 22.16 0.68
C LYS A 110 10.75 23.54 0.77
N GLY A 111 9.46 23.60 0.40
CA GLY A 111 8.60 24.77 0.42
C GLY A 111 8.55 25.53 -0.90
N MET A 112 9.44 25.25 -1.86
CA MET A 112 9.43 25.90 -3.16
C MET A 112 8.46 25.22 -4.12
N ARG A 113 7.86 26.03 -5.01
CA ARG A 113 7.08 25.54 -6.15
C ARG A 113 7.97 25.23 -7.34
N ALA A 114 7.61 24.17 -8.06
CA ALA A 114 8.30 23.74 -9.26
C ALA A 114 7.31 23.25 -10.32
N LYS A 115 7.74 23.26 -11.58
CA LYS A 115 7.03 22.67 -12.70
C LYS A 115 7.68 21.34 -13.05
N VAL A 116 6.89 20.28 -13.23
CA VAL A 116 7.39 18.98 -13.67
C VAL A 116 7.78 19.07 -15.15
N THR A 117 9.00 18.67 -15.49
CA THR A 117 9.52 18.69 -16.86
C THR A 117 9.73 17.29 -17.44
N ASP A 118 10.00 16.29 -16.59
CA ASP A 118 10.17 14.90 -17.00
C ASP A 118 9.79 13.94 -15.87
N ILE A 119 9.34 12.73 -16.22
CA ILE A 119 8.88 11.72 -15.25
C ILE A 119 9.44 10.34 -15.63
N ASP A 120 10.22 9.74 -14.74
CA ASP A 120 10.67 8.35 -14.87
C ASP A 120 9.86 7.45 -13.91
N ARG A 121 8.74 6.92 -14.43
CA ARG A 121 7.86 6.00 -13.68
C ARG A 121 8.54 4.69 -13.25
N SER A 122 9.60 4.29 -13.94
CA SER A 122 10.31 3.05 -13.59
C SER A 122 11.20 3.21 -12.36
N LYS A 123 11.66 4.44 -12.10
CA LYS A 123 12.55 4.78 -10.97
C LYS A 123 11.86 5.56 -9.85
N GLU A 124 10.57 5.88 -10.01
CA GLU A 124 9.84 6.76 -9.09
C GLU A 124 10.50 8.16 -8.95
N GLU A 125 11.08 8.65 -10.04
CA GLU A 125 11.78 9.94 -10.09
C GLU A 125 11.06 10.95 -10.98
N VAL A 126 11.09 12.23 -10.57
CA VAL A 126 10.55 13.36 -11.31
C VAL A 126 11.60 14.45 -11.44
N THR A 127 11.74 14.99 -12.65
CA THR A 127 12.58 16.16 -12.92
C THR A 127 11.71 17.40 -12.83
N ILE A 128 12.14 18.36 -12.00
CA ILE A 128 11.40 19.57 -11.70
C ILE A 128 12.23 20.82 -11.98
N GLU A 129 11.53 21.88 -12.37
CA GLU A 129 12.08 23.21 -12.61
C GLU A 129 11.50 24.20 -11.59
N LEU A 130 12.33 24.72 -10.68
CA LEU A 130 11.90 25.61 -9.60
C LEU A 130 11.40 26.96 -10.14
N LEU A 131 10.21 27.40 -9.76
CA LEU A 131 9.60 28.63 -10.27
C LEU A 131 10.12 29.91 -9.60
N GLU A 132 10.67 29.78 -8.39
CA GLU A 132 11.13 30.91 -7.56
C GLU A 132 12.60 31.27 -7.79
N ALA A 133 13.32 30.52 -8.63
CA ALA A 133 14.74 30.72 -8.90
C ALA A 133 14.95 31.62 -10.14
N SER A 134 15.86 32.59 -10.02
CA SER A 134 16.27 33.48 -11.14
C SER A 134 17.05 32.77 -12.25
N PHE A 135 17.52 31.55 -11.97
CA PHE A 135 18.12 30.62 -12.92
C PHE A 135 17.63 29.20 -12.58
N THR A 136 17.11 28.49 -13.57
CA THR A 136 16.44 27.20 -13.34
C THR A 136 17.32 26.06 -13.84
N LEU A 137 17.99 25.38 -12.90
CA LEU A 137 18.57 24.07 -13.19
C LEU A 137 17.49 23.01 -12.96
N PRO A 138 17.25 22.10 -13.91
CA PRO A 138 16.38 20.95 -13.68
C PRO A 138 16.99 20.08 -12.57
N VAL A 139 16.18 19.71 -11.58
CA VAL A 139 16.58 18.84 -10.48
C VAL A 139 15.72 17.59 -10.52
N THR A 140 16.35 16.42 -10.49
CA THR A 140 15.65 15.14 -10.36
C THR A 140 15.52 14.78 -8.88
N VAL A 141 14.30 14.48 -8.44
CA VAL A 141 13.97 14.08 -7.07
C VAL A 141 13.04 12.86 -7.08
N HIS A 142 12.96 12.13 -5.97
CA HIS A 142 11.95 11.08 -5.81
C HIS A 142 10.53 11.69 -5.84
N ALA A 143 9.56 10.99 -6.40
CA ALA A 143 8.17 11.47 -6.51
C ALA A 143 7.55 11.80 -5.14
N ASP A 144 7.91 11.06 -4.09
CA ASP A 144 7.47 11.32 -2.71
C ASP A 144 7.95 12.66 -2.14
N TYR A 145 8.93 13.31 -2.77
CA TYR A 145 9.45 14.59 -2.30
C TYR A 145 8.64 15.76 -2.83
N VAL A 146 7.68 15.50 -3.71
CA VAL A 146 6.82 16.52 -4.30
C VAL A 146 5.36 16.22 -4.01
N ARG A 147 4.57 17.28 -3.96
CA ARG A 147 3.12 17.21 -3.82
C ARG A 147 2.48 18.01 -4.95
N LEU A 148 1.53 17.41 -5.66
CA LEU A 148 0.76 18.10 -6.68
C LEU A 148 0.01 19.30 -6.08
N VAL A 149 0.12 20.45 -6.75
CA VAL A 149 -0.53 21.70 -6.35
C VAL A 149 -1.54 22.15 -7.40
N SER A 150 -1.19 22.04 -8.68
CA SER A 150 -2.08 22.32 -9.80
C SER A 150 -1.73 21.41 -10.96
N LYS A 151 -2.76 20.89 -11.62
CA LYS A 151 -2.58 20.17 -12.88
C LYS A 151 -2.08 21.12 -13.96
N GLY A 152 -1.10 20.65 -14.73
CA GLY A 152 -0.63 21.27 -15.96
C GLY A 152 -1.75 21.26 -16.99
N SER A 153 -1.91 22.37 -17.70
CA SER A 153 -2.81 22.46 -18.86
C SER A 153 -2.12 22.02 -20.13
#